data_AF-A0A4Y2KQL4-F1
#
_entry.id   AF-A0A4Y2KQL4-F1
#
_cell.length_a   1.000
_cell.length_b   1.000
_cell.length_c   1.000
_cell.angle_alpha   90.00
_cell.angle_beta   90.00
_cell.angle_gamma   90.00
#
_symmetry.space_group_name_H-M   'P 1'
#
loop_
_entity.id
_entity.type
_entity.pdbx_description
1 polymer ?
#
loop_
_entity_poly.entity_id
_entity_poly.type
_entity_poly.pdbx_seq_one_letter_code
_entity_poly.pdbx_strand_id
1 'polypeptide(L)'
;MKEKGRQRLSRLVKQNRRQRVAQLRAQYNAGPSASVSEHTVQGTLLDMGLCSRRPTRVPLLAKRHCQLCLQWAQEHRDWTMDEWKRVAWSDESRFLIHHIDGHVVSGYTVCQTNSCSPLVQQVIHRLMVAVLCFGGRSHGRVWDP
;
A
#
# COMPACT_ATOMS: atom_id res chain seq x y z
N MET A 1 7.99 30.75 -5.19
CA MET A 1 8.38 30.53 -3.77
C MET A 1 9.89 30.27 -3.71
N LYS A 2 10.63 30.80 -2.72
CA LYS A 2 12.09 30.58 -2.59
C LYS A 2 12.42 29.12 -2.21
N GLU A 3 13.65 28.70 -2.46
CA GLU A 3 14.13 27.33 -2.18
C GLU A 3 13.92 26.89 -0.72
N LYS A 4 14.25 27.75 0.25
CA LYS A 4 13.99 27.49 1.67
C LYS A 4 12.50 27.24 1.97
N GLY A 5 11.60 27.89 1.23
CA GLY A 5 10.16 27.68 1.32
C GLY A 5 9.73 26.32 0.77
N ARG A 6 10.31 25.90 -0.37
CA ARG A 6 10.10 24.56 -0.95
C ARG A 6 10.53 23.45 0.02
N GLN A 7 11.71 23.58 0.63
CA GLN A 7 12.21 22.63 1.62
C GLN A 7 11.33 22.55 2.87
N ARG A 8 10.79 23.69 3.34
CA ARG A 8 9.84 23.70 4.45
C ARG A 8 8.52 23.00 4.07
N LEU A 9 7.98 23.29 2.90
CA LEU A 9 6.75 22.66 2.42
C LEU A 9 6.92 21.14 2.27
N SER A 10 8.05 20.68 1.72
CA SER A 10 8.40 19.25 1.63
C SER A 10 8.43 18.57 3.00
N ARG A 11 8.97 19.22 4.03
CA ARG A 11 8.99 18.70 5.40
C ARG A 11 7.58 18.55 5.99
N LEU A 12 6.70 19.54 5.80
CA LEU A 12 5.31 19.49 6.27
C LEU A 12 4.55 18.33 5.64
N VAL A 13 4.69 18.14 4.33
CA VAL A 13 4.05 17.00 3.63
C VAL A 13 4.58 15.66 4.13
N LYS A 14 5.88 15.54 4.41
CA LYS A 14 6.48 14.31 4.92
C LYS A 14 6.00 13.94 6.33
N GLN A 15 5.69 14.93 7.17
CA GLN A 15 5.14 14.69 8.52
C GLN A 15 3.74 14.07 8.46
N ASN A 16 2.88 14.55 7.55
CA ASN A 16 1.54 13.99 7.38
C ASN A 16 1.07 14.08 5.92
N ARG A 17 1.31 12.98 5.19
CA ARG A 17 0.99 12.86 3.75
C ARG A 17 -0.51 12.86 3.43
N ARG A 18 -1.38 12.84 4.44
CA ARG A 18 -2.85 12.80 4.29
C ARG A 18 -3.51 14.17 4.46
N GLN A 19 -2.74 15.22 4.77
CA GLN A 19 -3.30 16.55 5.00
C GLN A 19 -3.83 17.18 3.71
N ARG A 20 -4.89 17.99 3.87
CA ARG A 20 -5.43 18.81 2.78
C ARG A 20 -4.54 20.02 2.49
N VAL A 21 -4.58 20.53 1.27
CA VAL A 21 -3.79 21.70 0.85
C VAL A 21 -4.09 22.92 1.72
N ALA A 22 -5.34 23.19 2.07
CA ALA A 22 -5.73 24.24 3.01
C ALA A 22 -5.06 24.11 4.40
N GLN A 23 -4.91 22.89 4.92
CA GLN A 23 -4.25 22.64 6.21
C GLN A 23 -2.73 22.85 6.11
N LEU A 24 -2.13 22.39 5.01
CA LEU A 24 -0.71 22.63 4.71
C LEU A 24 -0.43 24.13 4.56
N ARG A 25 -1.33 24.87 3.90
CA ARG A 25 -1.28 26.33 3.77
C ARG A 25 -1.33 27.02 5.13
N ALA A 26 -2.27 26.63 5.98
CA ALA A 26 -2.39 27.20 7.34
C ALA A 26 -1.13 26.96 8.17
N GLN A 27 -0.58 25.74 8.16
CA GLN A 27 0.67 25.42 8.86
C GLN A 27 1.88 26.15 8.27
N TYR A 28 1.92 26.31 6.95
CA TYR A 28 2.96 27.08 6.30
C TYR A 28 2.87 28.55 6.73
N ASN A 29 1.69 29.17 6.70
CA ASN A 29 1.52 30.58 7.04
C ASN A 29 1.64 30.88 8.55
N ALA A 30 1.56 29.88 9.42
CA ALA A 30 1.83 30.03 10.85
C ALA A 30 3.33 30.30 11.18
N GLY A 31 4.23 30.17 10.20
CA GLY A 31 5.65 30.49 10.39
C GLY A 31 5.99 31.94 10.02
N PRO A 32 7.21 32.41 10.30
CA PRO A 32 7.67 33.76 10.00
C PRO A 32 7.87 34.05 8.49
N SER A 33 7.35 33.19 7.62
CA SER A 33 7.46 33.33 6.17
C SER A 33 6.35 34.20 5.62
N ALA A 34 6.58 34.82 4.45
CA ALA A 34 5.52 35.49 3.71
C ALA A 34 4.31 34.58 3.53
N SER A 35 3.10 35.13 3.69
CA SER A 35 1.86 34.38 3.51
C SER A 35 1.74 33.90 2.07
N VAL A 36 1.37 32.63 1.90
CA VAL A 36 1.25 31.99 0.60
C VAL A 36 -0.20 31.57 0.38
N SER A 37 -0.69 31.80 -0.84
CA SER A 37 -2.01 31.37 -1.29
C SER A 37 -2.06 29.85 -1.51
N GLU A 38 -3.27 29.29 -1.48
CA GLU A 38 -3.47 27.85 -1.69
C GLU A 38 -3.01 27.40 -3.08
N HIS A 39 -3.29 28.21 -4.10
CA HIS A 39 -2.87 27.98 -5.47
C HIS A 39 -1.34 27.86 -5.61
N THR A 40 -0.60 28.73 -4.92
CA THR A 40 0.87 28.70 -4.93
C THR A 40 1.41 27.44 -4.24
N VAL A 41 0.80 27.02 -3.13
CA VAL A 41 1.16 25.76 -2.45
C VAL A 41 0.92 24.58 -3.39
N GLN A 42 -0.25 24.51 -4.02
CA GLN A 42 -0.60 23.43 -4.94
C GLN A 42 0.34 23.38 -6.16
N GLY A 43 0.56 24.51 -6.83
CA GLY A 43 1.49 24.59 -7.96
C GLY A 43 2.89 24.12 -7.59
N THR A 44 3.41 24.58 -6.44
CA THR A 44 4.75 24.15 -6.00
C THR A 44 4.80 22.65 -5.65
N LEU A 45 3.72 22.08 -5.09
CA LEU A 45 3.67 20.64 -4.84
C LEU A 45 3.75 19.85 -6.15
N LEU A 46 3.02 20.29 -7.19
CA LEU A 46 3.08 19.68 -8.52
C LEU A 46 4.46 19.83 -9.15
N ASP A 47 5.09 21.01 -9.05
CA ASP A 47 6.46 21.25 -9.53
C ASP A 47 7.49 20.33 -8.85
N MET A 48 7.23 19.94 -7.60
CA MET A 48 8.04 18.98 -6.85
C MET A 48 7.67 17.51 -7.12
N GLY A 49 6.73 17.23 -8.03
CA GLY A 49 6.25 15.87 -8.34
C GLY A 49 5.32 15.27 -7.27
N LEU A 50 4.81 16.08 -6.34
CA LEU A 50 3.95 15.62 -5.25
C LEU A 50 2.47 15.82 -5.61
N CYS A 51 1.78 14.71 -5.86
CA CYS A 51 0.34 14.68 -6.16
C CYS A 51 -0.44 13.93 -5.08
N SER A 52 -1.71 14.27 -4.92
CA SER A 52 -2.62 13.49 -4.09
C SER A 52 -2.87 12.12 -4.73
N ARG A 53 -2.94 11.06 -3.92
CA ARG A 53 -3.30 9.70 -4.33
C ARG A 53 -4.23 9.07 -3.30
N ARG A 54 -5.13 8.19 -3.75
CA ARG A 54 -5.96 7.39 -2.84
C ARG A 54 -5.08 6.35 -2.15
N PRO A 55 -5.09 6.24 -0.81
CA PRO A 55 -4.40 5.16 -0.12
C PRO A 55 -4.92 3.79 -0.60
N THR A 56 -4.03 2.84 -0.83
CA THR A 56 -4.40 1.45 -1.11
C THR A 56 -5.13 0.88 0.09
N ARG A 57 -6.30 0.26 -0.13
CA ARG A 57 -7.04 -0.45 0.91
C ARG A 57 -6.30 -1.76 1.17
N VAL A 58 -5.69 -1.88 2.35
CA VAL A 58 -5.02 -3.10 2.81
C VAL A 58 -5.71 -3.60 4.08
N PRO A 59 -5.84 -4.92 4.27
CA PRO A 59 -6.30 -5.48 5.54
C PRO A 59 -5.44 -4.96 6.68
N LEU A 60 -6.07 -4.61 7.80
CA LEU A 60 -5.34 -4.24 9.01
C LEU A 60 -4.76 -5.51 9.63
N LEU A 61 -3.45 -5.71 9.46
CA LEU A 61 -2.75 -6.82 10.06
C LEU A 61 -2.34 -6.47 11.50
N ALA A 62 -2.63 -7.37 12.43
CA ALA A 62 -2.09 -7.30 13.78
C ALA A 62 -0.55 -7.42 13.73
N LYS A 63 0.15 -6.80 14.70
CA LYS A 63 1.62 -6.87 14.77
C LYS A 63 2.16 -8.30 14.73
N ARG A 64 1.49 -9.22 15.44
CA ARG A 64 1.82 -10.65 15.46
C ARG A 64 1.75 -11.27 14.06
N HIS A 65 0.69 -10.96 13.29
CA HIS A 65 0.54 -11.47 11.93
C HIS A 65 1.63 -10.92 11.02
N CYS A 66 1.98 -9.63 11.13
CA CYS A 66 3.09 -9.06 10.35
C CYS A 66 4.42 -9.77 10.63
N GLN A 67 4.71 -10.07 11.89
CA GLN A 67 5.94 -10.78 12.29
C GLN A 67 5.97 -12.20 11.73
N LEU A 68 4.86 -12.94 11.86
CA LEU A 68 4.76 -14.29 11.31
C LEU A 68 4.90 -14.30 9.78
N CYS A 69 4.23 -13.38 9.08
CA CYS A 69 4.36 -13.25 7.63
C CYS A 69 5.80 -12.91 7.21
N LEU A 70 6.49 -12.03 7.95
CA LEU A 70 7.87 -11.67 7.66
C LEU A 70 8.82 -12.85 7.89
N GLN A 71 8.68 -13.55 9.01
CA GLN A 71 9.50 -14.71 9.32
C GLN A 71 9.30 -15.81 8.26
N TRP A 72 8.06 -16.10 7.92
CA TRP A 72 7.74 -17.08 6.89
C TRP A 72 8.35 -16.69 5.54
N ALA A 73 8.22 -15.41 5.13
CA ALA A 73 8.83 -14.91 3.89
C ALA A 73 10.37 -15.00 3.89
N GLN A 74 11.02 -14.85 5.05
CA GLN A 74 12.47 -15.00 5.20
C GLN A 74 12.90 -16.46 5.08
N GLU A 75 12.20 -17.37 5.74
CA GLU A 75 12.48 -18.82 5.69
C GLU A 75 12.31 -19.39 4.28
N HIS A 76 11.41 -18.82 3.49
CA HIS A 76 11.04 -19.31 2.14
C HIS A 76 11.61 -18.43 1.02
N ARG A 77 12.55 -17.52 1.34
CA ARG A 77 13.12 -16.55 0.39
C ARG A 77 13.87 -17.21 -0.75
N ASP A 78 14.63 -18.26 -0.43
CA ASP A 78 15.55 -18.93 -1.36
C ASP A 78 14.98 -20.25 -1.90
N TRP A 79 13.68 -20.45 -1.75
CA TRP A 79 13.00 -21.64 -2.26
C TRP A 79 13.04 -21.73 -3.78
N THR A 80 13.42 -22.90 -4.26
CA THR A 80 13.44 -23.26 -5.68
C THR A 80 12.03 -23.54 -6.21
N MET A 81 11.86 -23.46 -7.54
CA MET A 81 10.58 -23.74 -8.17
C MET A 81 10.04 -25.14 -7.88
N ASP A 82 10.91 -26.13 -7.68
CA ASP A 82 10.48 -27.50 -7.36
C ASP A 82 10.03 -27.65 -5.90
N GLU A 83 10.53 -26.82 -4.99
CA GLU A 83 10.01 -26.73 -3.61
C GLU A 83 8.65 -26.05 -3.59
N TRP A 84 8.46 -24.97 -4.37
CA TRP A 84 7.15 -24.32 -4.51
C TRP A 84 6.08 -25.25 -5.06
N LYS A 85 6.42 -26.15 -6.00
CA LYS A 85 5.49 -27.15 -6.57
C LYS A 85 5.03 -28.20 -5.55
N ARG A 86 5.78 -28.41 -4.47
CA ARG A 86 5.43 -29.39 -3.42
C ARG A 86 4.43 -28.84 -2.42
N VAL A 87 4.19 -27.53 -2.41
CA VAL A 87 3.21 -26.92 -1.50
C VAL A 87 1.81 -27.13 -2.04
N ALA A 88 0.98 -27.83 -1.26
CA ALA A 88 -0.46 -27.89 -1.50
C ALA A 88 -1.13 -26.63 -0.92
N TRP A 89 -1.87 -25.91 -1.77
CA TRP A 89 -2.64 -24.73 -1.37
C TRP A 89 -4.12 -25.08 -1.31
N SER A 90 -4.79 -24.68 -0.24
CA SER A 90 -6.24 -24.75 -0.09
C SER A 90 -6.76 -23.43 0.47
N ASP A 91 -7.78 -22.87 -0.15
CA ASP A 91 -8.51 -21.71 0.36
C ASP A 91 -10.02 -21.89 0.10
N GLU A 92 -10.83 -21.27 0.94
CA GLU A 92 -12.28 -21.26 0.79
C GLU A 92 -12.71 -19.92 0.18
N SER A 93 -13.13 -19.96 -1.09
CA SER A 93 -13.69 -18.77 -1.73
C SER A 93 -15.22 -18.81 -1.68
N ARG A 94 -15.82 -17.69 -1.29
CA ARG A 94 -17.27 -17.49 -1.37
C ARG A 94 -17.58 -16.83 -2.70
N PHE A 95 -18.37 -17.52 -3.51
CA PHE A 95 -18.90 -16.98 -4.76
C PHE A 95 -20.41 -16.84 -4.66
N LEU A 96 -20.93 -15.79 -5.26
CA LEU A 96 -22.36 -15.56 -5.38
C LEU A 96 -22.83 -16.29 -6.64
N ILE A 97 -23.59 -17.38 -6.47
CA ILE A 97 -24.33 -17.99 -7.58
C ILE A 97 -25.60 -17.14 -7.76
N HIS A 98 -25.90 -16.73 -8.99
CA HIS A 98 -26.94 -15.75 -9.33
C HIS A 98 -28.27 -15.89 -8.57
N HIS A 99 -28.91 -14.73 -8.31
CA HIS A 99 -30.27 -14.63 -7.78
C HIS A 99 -31.27 -15.32 -8.70
N ILE A 100 -31.85 -16.42 -8.23
CA ILE A 100 -33.17 -16.87 -8.65
C ILE A 100 -34.08 -16.53 -7.46
N ASP A 101 -35.02 -15.62 -7.68
CA ASP A 101 -36.12 -15.27 -6.77
C ASP A 101 -35.74 -14.71 -5.38
N GLY A 102 -34.77 -13.81 -5.30
CA GLY A 102 -34.51 -13.01 -4.08
C GLY A 102 -33.83 -13.77 -2.93
N HIS A 103 -33.58 -15.07 -3.09
CA HIS A 103 -32.78 -15.86 -2.16
C HIS A 103 -31.31 -15.87 -2.60
N VAL A 104 -30.44 -15.27 -1.79
CA VAL A 104 -28.98 -15.40 -1.96
C VAL A 104 -28.57 -16.77 -1.46
N VAL A 105 -28.30 -17.71 -2.37
CA VAL A 105 -27.68 -18.99 -2.04
C VAL A 105 -26.16 -18.82 -2.10
N SER A 106 -25.52 -18.76 -0.93
CA SER A 106 -24.07 -18.78 -0.81
C SER A 106 -23.59 -20.24 -0.91
N GLY A 107 -22.99 -20.61 -2.03
CA GLY A 107 -22.25 -21.87 -2.14
C GLY A 107 -20.86 -21.75 -1.50
N TYR A 108 -20.36 -22.84 -0.94
CA TYR A 108 -18.94 -23.01 -0.61
C TYR A 108 -18.41 -24.17 -1.46
N THR A 109 -17.30 -23.96 -2.16
CA THR A 109 -16.53 -25.05 -2.78
C THR A 109 -15.11 -24.97 -2.28
N VAL A 110 -14.58 -26.10 -1.82
CA VAL A 110 -13.16 -26.22 -1.48
C VAL A 110 -12.39 -26.37 -2.79
N CYS A 111 -11.63 -25.33 -3.15
CA CYS A 111 -10.77 -25.37 -4.31
C CYS A 111 -9.46 -26.09 -3.91
N GLN A 112 -9.35 -27.38 -4.21
CA GLN A 112 -8.04 -28.07 -4.15
C GLN A 112 -7.33 -27.82 -5.49
N THR A 113 -6.32 -26.97 -5.49
CA THR A 113 -5.47 -26.80 -6.67
C THR A 113 -4.12 -27.47 -6.44
N ASN A 114 -3.98 -28.69 -6.97
CA ASN A 114 -2.68 -29.38 -7.06
C ASN A 114 -1.78 -28.81 -8.17
N SER A 115 -2.13 -27.65 -8.73
CA SER A 115 -1.30 -26.88 -9.63
C SER A 115 -1.52 -25.41 -9.35
N CYS A 116 -0.42 -24.69 -9.08
CA CYS A 116 -0.43 -23.27 -8.76
C CYS A 116 -1.08 -22.51 -9.92
N SER A 117 -2.33 -22.06 -9.76
CA SER A 117 -2.93 -21.16 -10.75
C SER A 117 -2.06 -19.90 -10.80
N PRO A 118 -1.67 -19.38 -11.98
CA PRO A 118 -0.77 -18.22 -12.12
C PRO A 118 -1.22 -16.99 -11.31
N LEU A 119 -2.52 -16.89 -11.03
CA LEU A 119 -3.13 -15.88 -10.18
C LEU A 119 -2.74 -16.01 -8.70
N VAL A 120 -2.65 -17.22 -8.16
CA VAL A 120 -2.26 -17.47 -6.76
C VAL A 120 -0.77 -17.16 -6.56
N GLN A 121 0.07 -17.52 -7.54
CA GLN A 121 1.49 -17.16 -7.54
C GLN A 121 1.68 -15.63 -7.61
N GLN A 122 0.87 -14.92 -8.41
CA GLN A 122 0.87 -13.45 -8.42
C GLN A 122 0.39 -12.85 -7.11
N VAL A 123 -0.58 -13.47 -6.42
CA VAL A 123 -1.10 -12.98 -5.14
C VAL A 123 -0.08 -13.18 -4.02
N ILE A 124 0.57 -14.35 -3.94
CA ILE A 124 1.64 -14.60 -2.95
C ILE A 124 2.84 -13.70 -3.23
N HIS A 125 3.27 -13.59 -4.49
CA HIS A 125 4.35 -12.66 -4.85
C HIS A 125 3.97 -11.20 -4.54
N ARG A 126 2.73 -10.78 -4.82
CA ARG A 126 2.25 -9.43 -4.47
C ARG A 126 2.11 -9.20 -2.97
N LEU A 127 1.70 -10.20 -2.20
CA LEU A 127 1.62 -10.14 -0.74
C LEU A 127 3.03 -10.13 -0.12
N MET A 128 3.94 -10.97 -0.60
CA MET A 128 5.34 -10.99 -0.15
C MET A 128 6.05 -9.69 -0.51
N VAL A 129 5.91 -9.20 -1.76
CA VAL A 129 6.41 -7.88 -2.17
C VAL A 129 5.75 -6.78 -1.35
N ALA A 130 4.44 -6.84 -1.07
CA ALA A 130 3.80 -5.82 -0.25
C ALA A 130 4.27 -5.85 1.21
N VAL A 131 4.51 -7.03 1.79
CA VAL A 131 5.04 -7.20 3.15
C VAL A 131 6.50 -6.73 3.21
N LEU A 132 7.32 -7.02 2.20
CA LEU A 132 8.71 -6.57 2.11
C LEU A 132 8.81 -5.06 1.81
N CYS A 133 7.97 -4.51 0.92
CA CYS A 133 8.00 -3.11 0.51
C CYS A 133 7.26 -2.15 1.47
N PHE A 134 6.20 -2.60 2.16
CA PHE A 134 5.40 -1.76 3.06
C PHE A 134 5.58 -2.11 4.55
N GLY A 135 6.16 -3.26 4.90
CA GLY A 135 6.57 -3.61 6.27
C GLY A 135 7.85 -2.89 6.73
N GLY A 136 8.57 -2.28 5.79
CA GLY A 136 9.68 -1.37 6.07
C GLY A 136 9.16 -0.04 6.60
N ARG A 137 9.23 0.11 7.93
CA ARG A 137 9.19 1.38 8.65
C ARG A 137 9.79 2.48 7.78
N SER A 138 8.96 3.43 7.37
CA SER A 138 9.28 4.51 6.44
C SER A 138 10.37 5.43 6.99
N HIS A 139 11.63 4.99 6.87
CA HIS A 139 12.80 5.84 6.78
C HIS A 139 13.21 5.87 5.31
N GLY A 140 13.32 7.09 4.78
CA GLY A 140 13.39 7.34 3.35
C GLY A 140 14.57 6.66 2.66
N ARG A 141 14.29 6.18 1.44
CA ARG A 141 15.01 6.44 0.19
C ARG A 141 14.10 5.91 -0.94
N VAL A 142 13.60 6.81 -1.80
CA VAL A 142 14.17 7.09 -3.13
C VAL A 142 14.06 5.85 -4.01
N TRP A 143 13.06 5.85 -4.90
CA TRP A 143 13.07 5.16 -6.19
C TRP A 143 12.20 5.99 -7.13
N ASP A 144 12.85 6.77 -7.99
CA ASP A 144 12.40 7.03 -9.36
C ASP A 144 13.44 6.33 -10.27
N PRO A 145 13.05 5.91 -11.49
CA PRO A 145 13.85 5.07 -12.38
C PRO A 145 15.20 5.67 -12.80
#